data_AF-A0A965HH53-F1
#
_entry.id   AF-A0A965HH53-F1
#
_cell.length_a   1.000
_cell.length_b   1.000
_cell.length_c   1.000
_cell.angle_alpha   90.00
_cell.angle_beta   90.00
_cell.angle_gamma   90.00
#
_symmetry.space_group_name_H-M   'P 1'
#
loop_
_entity.id
_entity.type
_entity.pdbx_description
1 polymer ?
#
loop_
_entity_poly.entity_id
_entity_poly.type
_entity_poly.pdbx_seq_one_letter_code
_entity_poly.pdbx_strand_id
1 'polypeptide(L)' 'HCVLTYGHVGADLISLASLLRIPVYMHNVDSEKVFRPSAWNAFGTADLESADFRACANYGPLYR' A
#
# COMPACT_ATOMS: atom_id res chain seq x y z
N HIS A 1 20.84 -5.46 -0.67
CA HIS A 1 20.99 -4.17 0.05
C HIS A 1 19.63 -3.75 0.58
N CYS A 2 19.58 -2.98 1.67
CA CYS A 2 18.34 -2.38 2.19
C CYS A 2 18.59 -0.93 2.59
N VAL A 3 17.51 -0.17 2.78
CA VAL A 3 17.55 1.19 3.32
C VAL A 3 17.00 1.14 4.75
N LEU A 4 17.69 1.82 5.66
CA LEU A 4 17.30 1.93 7.07
C LEU A 4 16.88 3.37 7.35
N THR A 5 15.82 3.53 8.14
CA THR A 5 15.37 4.84 8.61
C THR A 5 15.04 4.76 10.09
N TYR A 6 15.20 5.86 10.82
CA TYR A 6 14.87 5.95 12.23
C TYR A 6 13.35 6.05 12.43
N GLY A 7 12.82 5.37 13.45
CA GLY A 7 11.39 5.35 13.78
C GLY A 7 10.59 4.31 13.00
N HIS A 8 9.33 4.14 13.38
CA HIS A 8 8.41 3.16 12.78
C HIS A 8 7.51 3.83 11.73
N VAL A 9 8.07 4.12 10.56
CA VAL A 9 7.39 4.84 9.46
C VAL A 9 6.69 3.92 8.44
N GLY A 10 6.45 2.66 8.82
CA GLY A 10 5.89 1.66 7.89
C GLY A 10 4.50 2.03 7.38
N ALA A 11 3.63 2.59 8.23
CA ALA A 11 2.31 3.05 7.82
C ALA A 11 2.40 4.21 6.81
N ASP A 12 3.32 5.16 7.03
CA ASP A 12 3.54 6.29 6.13
C ASP A 12 4.01 5.82 4.75
N LEU A 13 4.91 4.83 4.72
CA LEU A 13 5.37 4.21 3.47
C LEU A 13 4.25 3.46 2.74
N ILE A 14 3.35 2.77 3.46
CA ILE A 14 2.19 2.09 2.84
C ILE A 14 1.24 3.13 2.22
N SER A 15 0.94 4.21 2.94
CA SER A 15 0.10 5.29 2.40
C SER A 15 0.74 5.94 1.18
N LEU A 16 2.04 6.25 1.23
CA LEU A 16 2.78 6.80 0.09
C LEU A 16 2.79 5.83 -1.10
N ALA A 17 3.05 4.54 -0.87
CA ALA A 17 3.05 3.53 -1.91
C ALA A 17 1.69 3.42 -2.61
N SER A 18 0.58 3.48 -1.85
CA SER A 18 -0.77 3.49 -2.42
C SER A 18 -1.05 4.74 -3.28
N LEU A 19 -0.56 5.91 -2.86
CA LEU A 19 -0.64 7.14 -3.66
C LEU A 19 0.18 7.05 -4.94
N LEU A 20 1.24 6.25 -4.99
CA LEU A 20 2.07 6.03 -6.18
C LEU A 20 1.68 4.77 -6.97
N ARG A 21 0.67 4.02 -6.50
CA ARG A 21 0.23 2.73 -7.06
C ARG A 21 1.34 1.69 -7.14
N ILE A 22 2.16 1.63 -6.10
CA ILE A 22 3.20 0.61 -5.92
C ILE A 22 2.67 -0.43 -4.92
N PRO A 23 2.49 -1.70 -5.32
CA PRO A 23 1.95 -2.72 -4.42
C PRO A 23 2.97 -3.07 -3.33
N VAL A 24 2.50 -3.21 -2.10
CA VAL A 24 3.35 -3.60 -0.95
C VAL A 24 3.25 -5.12 -0.76
N TYR A 25 4.28 -5.85 -1.23
CA TYR A 25 4.34 -7.31 -1.12
C TYR A 25 4.62 -7.83 0.30
N MET A 26 5.32 -7.04 1.13
CA MET A 26 5.69 -7.46 2.48
C MET A 26 5.72 -6.26 3.41
N HIS A 27 4.97 -6.34 4.51
CA HIS A 27 5.09 -5.43 5.65
C HIS A 27 4.67 -6.16 6.94
N ASN A 28 5.15 -5.69 8.08
CA ASN A 28 4.72 -6.14 9.42
C ASN A 28 3.95 -5.05 10.18
N VAL A 29 3.49 -4.02 9.47
CA VAL A 29 2.63 -2.95 10.02
C VAL A 29 1.28 -3.55 10.40
N ASP A 30 0.77 -3.15 11.57
CA ASP A 30 -0.55 -3.52 12.05
C ASP A 30 -1.64 -3.11 11.04
N SER A 31 -2.60 -4.02 10.81
CA SER A 31 -3.71 -3.82 9.86
C SER A 31 -4.53 -2.56 10.14
N GLU A 32 -4.71 -2.18 11.41
CA GLU A 32 -5.44 -0.97 11.78
C GLU A 32 -4.75 0.33 11.34
N LYS A 33 -3.44 0.26 11.08
CA LYS A 33 -2.63 1.40 10.63
C LYS A 33 -2.49 1.45 9.10
N VAL A 34 -3.04 0.47 8.39
CA VAL A 34 -3.02 0.46 6.92
C VAL A 34 -4.01 1.49 6.41
N PHE A 35 -3.48 2.62 5.94
CA PHE A 35 -4.28 3.70 5.38
C PHE A 35 -4.00 3.87 3.89
N ARG A 36 -5.05 3.73 3.07
CA ARG A 36 -5.04 3.81 1.61
C ARG A 36 -6.27 4.59 1.12
N PRO A 37 -6.31 5.07 -0.13
CA PRO A 37 -7.51 5.71 -0.68
C PRO A 37 -8.72 4.78 -0.59
N SER A 38 -9.91 5.34 -0.27
CA SER A 38 -11.14 4.57 -0.08
C SER A 38 -11.51 3.67 -1.27
N ALA A 39 -11.06 4.03 -2.47
CA ALA A 39 -11.24 3.24 -3.67
C ALA A 39 -10.58 1.84 -3.62
N TRP A 40 -9.58 1.61 -2.75
CA TRP A 40 -9.00 0.28 -2.54
C TRP A 40 -10.01 -0.72 -1.98
N ASN A 41 -10.99 -0.26 -1.18
CA ASN A 41 -12.00 -1.13 -0.57
C ASN A 41 -12.88 -1.83 -1.61
N ALA A 42 -13.04 -1.23 -2.79
CA ALA A 42 -13.78 -1.85 -3.90
C ALA A 42 -13.07 -3.08 -4.50
N PHE A 43 -11.76 -3.20 -4.28
CA PHE A 43 -10.97 -4.34 -4.74
C PHE A 43 -10.94 -5.48 -3.72
N GLY A 44 -11.49 -5.31 -2.53
CA GLY A 44 -11.56 -6.33 -1.48
C GLY A 44 -11.22 -5.75 -0.11
N THR A 45 -11.88 -6.27 0.93
CA THR A 45 -11.73 -5.81 2.32
C THR A 45 -11.20 -6.88 3.26
N ALA A 46 -11.32 -8.16 2.92
CA ALA A 46 -10.82 -9.28 3.73
C ALA A 46 -9.32 -9.57 3.49
N ASP A 47 -8.86 -9.39 2.25
CA ASP A 47 -7.47 -9.58 1.85
C ASP A 47 -6.91 -8.27 1.31
N LEU A 48 -6.28 -7.50 2.21
CA LEU A 48 -5.73 -6.18 1.94
C LEU A 48 -4.51 -6.22 1.02
N GLU A 49 -3.80 -7.35 0.95
CA GLU A 49 -2.66 -7.52 0.05
C GLU A 49 -3.16 -7.70 -1.38
N SER A 50 -4.07 -8.67 -1.57
CA SER A 50 -4.64 -8.94 -2.89
C SER A 50 -5.43 -7.75 -3.43
N ALA A 51 -6.12 -7.00 -2.56
CA ALA A 51 -6.78 -5.75 -2.93
C ALA A 51 -5.78 -4.68 -3.40
N ASP A 52 -4.61 -4.56 -2.75
CA ASP A 52 -3.56 -3.62 -3.13
C ASP A 52 -2.99 -3.92 -4.52
N PHE A 53 -2.70 -5.20 -4.80
CA PHE A 53 -2.24 -5.64 -6.11
C PHE A 53 -3.26 -5.34 -7.22
N ARG A 54 -4.54 -5.66 -6.99
CA ARG A 54 -5.60 -5.37 -7.96
C ARG A 54 -5.77 -3.88 -8.20
N ALA A 55 -5.78 -3.07 -7.14
CA ALA A 55 -5.93 -1.63 -7.26
C ALA A 55 -4.75 -0.98 -8.00
N CYS A 56 -3.51 -1.36 -7.64
CA CYS A 56 -2.30 -0.85 -8.30
C CYS A 56 -2.26 -1.24 -9.78
N ALA A 57 -2.62 -2.48 -10.12
CA ALA A 57 -2.70 -2.93 -11.51
C ALA A 57 -3.79 -2.19 -12.31
N ASN A 58 -4.95 -1.91 -11.69
CA ASN A 58 -6.06 -1.22 -12.33
C ASN A 58 -5.77 0.27 -12.60
N TYR A 59 -5.22 0.98 -11.62
CA TYR A 59 -4.96 2.42 -11.75
C TYR A 59 -3.65 2.73 -12.49
N GLY A 60 -2.67 1.83 -12.42
CA GLY A 60 -1.36 2.02 -13.05
C GLY A 60 -0.55 3.18 -12.45
N PRO A 61 0.61 3.50 -13.04
CA PRO A 61 1.49 4.56 -12.55
C PRO A 61 0.84 5.94 -12.68
N LEU A 62 1.16 6.85 -11.75
CA LEU A 62 0.59 8.20 -11.72
C LEU A 62 0.96 9.05 -12.95
N TYR A 63 2.14 8.85 -13.52
CA TYR A 63 2.62 9.58 -14.70
C TYR A 63 2.97 8.60 -15.82
N ARG A 64 2.68 9.00 -17.07
CA ARG A 64 3.03 8.30 -18.31
C ARG A 64 3.52 9.28 -19.35
#